data_AF-A0A7X1SPG9-F1
#
_entry.id   AF-A0A7X1SPG9-F1
#
_cell.length_a   1.000
_cell.length_b   1.000
_cell.length_c   1.000
_cell.angle_alpha   90.00
_cell.angle_beta   90.00
_cell.angle_gamma   90.00
#
_symmetry.space_group_name_H-M   'P 1'
#
loop_
_entity.id
_entity.type
_entity.pdbx_description
1 polymer ?
#
loop_
_entity_poly.entity_id
_entity_poly.type
_entity_poly.pdbx_seq_one_letter_code
_entity_poly.pdbx_strand_id
1 'polypeptide(L)'
;MLTLDSLKSYSLGAIELAKECACQWKNGYEAMIVPSRGAAPVIEAAISFHRNHILTSMTPQSRREFLKNTHHRTALQRAYYMPFTADYGASEIPGLDTNIIRKFWVKCACAIMRGNLNDPHYKMFRFMRDRVINIGSHSIFEKYIRSDKIIFIDTVVSGRAVYEILSSFEEEGMNNIYYIFIVDKKGEKMQSPFKEKILELERNGRVKLIYIDDLFTEDQGPAISGIWSVVCPSLMEVAQQDIKEFNGVAGAGIYYHEVMSRRKTPEIEKLNRGLPDNTKMTSAISKLNTILNFGILSSLDGNEIFDILDIYEAPIREDLDISRIISSSEMYSNNAQFAIESYNEHLESVIDDLPFKLFDQKSTLYLAEQKIINSSPKIINVEVSGSHCLRANMSKDTSRQLLREIFPLI
;
A
#
# COMPACT_ATOMS: atom_id res chain seq x y z
N MET A 1 8.09 11.89 -15.83
CA MET A 1 8.36 13.00 -14.91
C MET A 1 7.03 13.51 -14.37
N LEU A 2 7.01 14.00 -13.13
CA LEU A 2 5.80 14.57 -12.54
C LEU A 2 5.46 15.90 -13.21
N THR A 3 4.20 16.09 -13.59
CA THR A 3 3.67 17.35 -14.16
C THR A 3 2.62 17.96 -13.23
N LEU A 4 2.30 19.24 -13.43
CA LEU A 4 1.25 19.91 -12.66
C LEU A 4 -0.13 19.25 -12.87
N ASP A 5 -0.44 18.83 -14.10
CA ASP A 5 -1.69 18.11 -14.40
C ASP A 5 -1.75 16.76 -13.68
N SER A 6 -0.65 16.00 -13.70
CA SER A 6 -0.55 14.74 -12.97
C SER A 6 -0.74 14.97 -11.47
N LEU A 7 -0.09 16.00 -10.92
CA LEU A 7 -0.22 16.37 -9.51
C LEU A 7 -1.67 16.72 -9.15
N LYS A 8 -2.33 17.53 -9.97
CA LYS A 8 -3.73 17.93 -9.77
C LYS A 8 -4.64 16.71 -9.78
N SER A 9 -4.44 15.80 -10.73
CA SER A 9 -5.19 14.54 -10.85
C SER A 9 -5.05 13.67 -9.59
N TYR A 10 -3.82 13.47 -9.09
CA TYR A 10 -3.59 12.77 -7.82
C TYR A 10 -4.21 13.45 -6.62
N SER A 11 -4.15 14.78 -6.58
CA SER A 11 -4.65 15.58 -5.47
C SER A 11 -6.17 15.50 -5.36
N LEU A 12 -6.87 15.60 -6.50
CA LEU A 12 -8.31 15.40 -6.57
C LEU A 12 -8.69 13.96 -6.19
N GLY A 13 -7.96 12.96 -6.70
CA GLY A 13 -8.18 11.57 -6.32
C GLY A 13 -7.97 11.31 -4.82
N ALA A 14 -7.02 11.98 -4.18
CA ALA A 14 -6.78 11.89 -2.75
C ALA A 14 -7.89 12.54 -1.91
N ILE A 15 -8.41 13.70 -2.35
CA ILE A 15 -9.57 14.36 -1.73
C ILE A 15 -10.80 13.46 -1.84
N GLU A 16 -11.06 12.91 -3.03
CA GLU A 16 -12.17 11.99 -3.28
C GLU A 16 -12.06 10.71 -2.44
N LEU A 17 -10.86 10.14 -2.33
CA LEU A 17 -10.59 9.00 -1.45
C LEU A 17 -10.89 9.32 0.02
N ALA A 18 -10.49 10.50 0.49
CA ALA A 18 -10.76 10.93 1.86
C ALA A 18 -12.26 11.09 2.13
N LYS A 19 -12.99 11.69 1.18
CA LYS A 19 -14.44 11.84 1.25
C LYS A 19 -15.14 10.48 1.26
N GLU A 20 -14.76 9.58 0.37
CA GLU A 20 -15.33 8.24 0.30
C GLU A 20 -15.07 7.45 1.59
N CYS A 21 -13.85 7.52 2.14
CA CYS A 21 -13.53 6.91 3.42
C CYS A 21 -14.39 7.46 4.56
N ALA A 22 -14.68 8.77 4.57
CA ALA A 22 -15.58 9.39 5.54
C ALA A 22 -17.02 8.86 5.39
N CYS A 23 -17.54 8.80 4.16
CA CYS A 23 -18.86 8.24 3.86
C CYS A 23 -18.98 6.79 4.36
N GLN A 24 -18.00 5.95 4.05
CA GLN A 24 -18.03 4.55 4.45
C GLN A 24 -17.77 4.35 5.94
N TRP A 25 -17.08 5.28 6.59
CA TRP A 25 -16.95 5.29 8.04
C TRP A 25 -18.33 5.37 8.73
N LYS A 26 -19.27 6.19 8.24
CA LYS A 26 -20.68 6.19 8.73
C LYS A 26 -21.36 4.83 8.55
N ASN A 27 -20.97 4.07 7.53
CA ASN A 27 -21.51 2.73 7.25
C ASN A 27 -20.80 1.61 8.05
N GLY A 28 -19.85 1.96 8.93
CA GLY A 28 -19.11 1.03 9.78
C GLY A 28 -17.84 0.44 9.14
N TYR A 29 -17.35 1.01 8.04
CA TYR A 29 -16.08 0.61 7.42
C TYR A 29 -14.91 1.41 8.03
N GLU A 30 -14.30 0.86 9.08
CA GLU A 30 -13.27 1.55 9.86
C GLU A 30 -11.83 1.14 9.52
N ALA A 31 -11.65 0.16 8.63
CA ALA A 31 -10.35 -0.39 8.26
C ALA A 31 -10.21 -0.52 6.75
N MET A 32 -8.97 -0.51 6.26
CA MET A 32 -8.66 -0.62 4.84
C MET A 32 -7.54 -1.63 4.60
N ILE A 33 -7.69 -2.51 3.61
CA ILE A 33 -6.61 -3.33 3.06
C ILE A 33 -6.07 -2.65 1.82
N VAL A 34 -4.74 -2.54 1.74
CA VAL A 34 -3.99 -1.92 0.66
C VAL A 34 -3.06 -2.97 0.00
N PRO A 35 -3.51 -3.66 -1.06
CA PRO A 35 -2.77 -4.62 -1.87
C PRO A 35 -1.72 -3.94 -2.77
N SER A 36 -2.05 -2.77 -3.34
CA SER A 36 -1.26 -2.12 -4.37
C SER A 36 -0.45 -0.97 -3.82
N ARG A 37 0.84 -1.08 -4.06
CA ARG A 37 1.84 -0.03 -3.97
C ARG A 37 1.54 1.18 -4.86
N GLY A 38 0.85 0.99 -5.99
CA GLY A 38 0.44 2.09 -6.87
C GLY A 38 -0.60 3.00 -6.22
N ALA A 39 -1.41 2.48 -5.29
CA ALA A 39 -2.39 3.26 -4.54
C ALA A 39 -1.74 4.08 -3.42
N ALA A 40 -0.52 3.74 -3.00
CA ALA A 40 0.12 4.32 -1.82
C ALA A 40 0.25 5.85 -1.86
N PRO A 41 0.68 6.50 -2.97
CA PRO A 41 0.78 7.96 -3.00
C PRO A 41 -0.56 8.66 -2.81
N VAL A 42 -1.64 8.12 -3.39
CA VAL A 42 -3.01 8.65 -3.24
C VAL A 42 -3.49 8.49 -1.80
N ILE A 43 -3.21 7.33 -1.19
CA ILE A 43 -3.56 7.05 0.21
C ILE A 43 -2.76 7.95 1.17
N GLU A 44 -1.46 8.12 0.97
CA GLU A 44 -0.61 9.00 1.78
C GLU A 44 -1.07 10.46 1.67
N ALA A 45 -1.38 10.92 0.46
CA ALA A 45 -1.96 12.24 0.23
C ALA A 45 -3.31 12.39 0.93
N ALA A 46 -4.20 11.39 0.86
CA ALA A 46 -5.50 11.40 1.53
C ALA A 46 -5.36 11.42 3.06
N ILE A 47 -4.42 10.64 3.63
CA ILE A 47 -4.08 10.65 5.05
C ILE A 47 -3.56 12.02 5.47
N SER A 48 -2.66 12.60 4.66
CA SER A 48 -2.11 13.93 4.91
C SER A 48 -3.20 14.99 4.88
N PHE A 49 -4.08 14.96 3.87
CA PHE A 49 -5.24 15.84 3.75
C PHE A 49 -6.13 15.76 4.98
N HIS A 50 -6.54 14.54 5.34
CA HIS A 50 -7.36 14.27 6.52
C HIS A 50 -6.71 14.79 7.80
N ARG A 51 -5.40 14.56 7.98
CA ARG A 51 -4.69 14.97 9.19
C ARG A 51 -4.48 16.48 9.29
N ASN A 52 -4.10 17.12 8.19
CA ASN A 52 -3.62 18.50 8.18
C ASN A 52 -4.72 19.52 7.89
N HIS A 53 -5.83 19.11 7.28
CA HIS A 53 -6.93 19.99 6.91
C HIS A 53 -8.23 19.60 7.60
N ILE A 54 -8.61 18.32 7.64
CA ILE A 54 -9.87 17.92 8.30
C ILE A 54 -9.74 18.00 9.82
N LEU A 55 -8.78 17.28 10.42
CA LEU A 55 -8.64 17.25 11.88
C LEU A 55 -8.24 18.58 12.51
N THR A 56 -7.58 19.46 11.76
CA THR A 56 -7.16 20.79 12.23
C THR A 56 -8.26 21.84 12.14
N SER A 57 -9.26 21.59 11.28
CA SER A 57 -10.45 22.42 11.11
C SER A 57 -11.51 22.15 12.19
N MET A 58 -11.49 20.96 12.81
CA MET A 58 -12.33 20.64 13.96
C MET A 58 -11.97 21.49 15.19
N THR A 59 -12.96 21.79 16.03
CA THR A 59 -12.69 22.40 17.35
C THR A 59 -11.74 21.52 18.19
N PRO A 60 -10.95 22.08 19.13
CA PRO A 60 -10.07 21.29 19.98
C PRO A 60 -10.79 20.22 20.82
N GLN A 61 -12.05 20.44 21.17
CA GLN A 61 -12.88 19.45 21.88
C GLN A 61 -13.25 18.31 20.93
N SER A 62 -13.89 18.60 19.80
CA SER A 62 -14.35 17.59 18.84
C SER A 62 -13.18 16.78 18.27
N ARG A 63 -12.04 17.41 18.00
CA ARG A 63 -10.81 16.70 17.62
C ARG A 63 -10.36 15.71 18.71
N ARG A 64 -10.40 16.11 19.98
CA ARG A 64 -10.02 15.21 21.10
C ARG A 64 -11.01 14.06 21.23
N GLU A 65 -12.30 14.30 21.08
CA GLU A 65 -13.34 13.27 21.11
C GLU A 65 -13.17 12.28 19.95
N PHE A 66 -12.98 12.80 18.74
CA PHE A 66 -12.69 12.03 17.54
C PHE A 66 -11.44 11.13 17.70
N LEU A 67 -10.35 11.67 18.26
CA LEU A 67 -9.11 10.91 18.44
C LEU A 67 -9.14 9.93 19.63
N LYS A 68 -9.93 10.19 20.68
CA LYS A 68 -10.01 9.34 21.87
C LYS A 68 -10.85 8.09 21.64
N ASN A 69 -11.87 8.17 20.80
CA ASN A 69 -12.74 7.03 20.56
C ASN A 69 -12.04 6.05 19.61
N THR A 70 -11.69 4.86 20.08
CA THR A 70 -11.04 3.83 19.26
C THR A 70 -11.90 3.38 18.07
N HIS A 71 -13.22 3.59 18.15
CA HIS A 71 -14.23 3.39 17.09
C HIS A 71 -14.35 4.57 16.10
N HIS A 72 -13.68 5.70 16.34
CA HIS A 72 -13.63 6.84 15.41
C HIS A 72 -12.35 6.85 14.56
N ARG A 73 -11.59 5.75 14.55
CA ARG A 73 -10.46 5.62 13.63
C ARG A 73 -11.01 5.31 12.24
N THR A 74 -10.78 6.23 11.32
CA THR A 74 -11.20 6.10 9.94
C THR A 74 -10.35 5.05 9.22
N ALA A 75 -10.85 4.55 8.10
CA ALA A 75 -10.12 3.59 7.26
C ALA A 75 -8.73 4.11 6.85
N LEU A 76 -8.56 5.43 6.65
CA LEU A 76 -7.27 6.09 6.38
C LEU A 76 -6.27 5.95 7.55
N GLN A 77 -6.74 5.94 8.79
CA GLN A 77 -5.89 5.77 9.98
C GLN A 77 -5.61 4.29 10.29
N ARG A 78 -6.36 3.38 9.67
CA ARG A 78 -6.29 1.93 9.80
C ARG A 78 -6.11 1.29 8.42
N ALA A 79 -5.18 1.82 7.64
CA ALA A 79 -4.77 1.26 6.37
C ALA A 79 -3.71 0.19 6.57
N TYR A 80 -3.92 -0.98 5.97
CA TYR A 80 -3.08 -2.16 6.14
C TYR A 80 -2.55 -2.61 4.80
N TYR A 81 -1.26 -2.36 4.60
CA TYR A 81 -0.61 -2.77 3.39
C TYR A 81 -0.28 -4.26 3.44
N MET A 82 -0.66 -4.97 2.38
CA MET A 82 -0.42 -6.39 2.21
C MET A 82 0.24 -6.61 0.84
N PRO A 83 1.25 -7.49 0.72
CA PRO A 83 2.00 -7.61 -0.51
C PRO A 83 1.26 -8.54 -1.49
N PHE A 84 0.13 -8.09 -2.03
CA PHE A 84 -0.64 -8.75 -3.09
C PHE A 84 0.15 -8.74 -4.42
N THR A 85 1.30 -9.39 -4.41
CA THR A 85 2.11 -9.62 -5.60
C THR A 85 1.50 -10.74 -6.44
N ALA A 86 1.74 -10.69 -7.74
CA ALA A 86 1.48 -11.78 -8.67
C ALA A 86 2.78 -12.47 -9.12
N ASP A 87 3.92 -12.04 -8.58
CA ASP A 87 5.22 -12.62 -8.87
C ASP A 87 5.57 -13.70 -7.85
N TYR A 88 6.00 -14.86 -8.36
CA TYR A 88 6.34 -16.02 -7.54
C TYR A 88 7.70 -16.63 -7.88
N GLY A 89 8.44 -16.15 -8.87
CA GLY A 89 9.58 -16.92 -9.38
C GLY A 89 9.46 -17.35 -10.83
N ALA A 90 10.61 -17.65 -11.45
CA ALA A 90 10.67 -18.76 -12.42
C ALA A 90 10.57 -20.07 -11.61
N SER A 91 9.40 -20.31 -11.04
CA SER A 91 9.15 -21.51 -10.24
C SER A 91 8.88 -22.67 -11.18
N GLU A 92 9.46 -23.83 -10.87
CA GLU A 92 9.21 -25.07 -11.61
C GLU A 92 7.83 -25.69 -11.29
N ILE A 93 7.02 -25.06 -10.44
CA ILE A 93 5.69 -25.56 -10.08
C ILE A 93 4.77 -25.53 -11.31
N PRO A 94 4.34 -26.68 -11.84
CA PRO A 94 3.44 -26.75 -12.99
C PRO A 94 2.07 -26.17 -12.62
N GLY A 95 1.50 -25.33 -13.50
CA GLY A 95 0.15 -24.78 -13.32
C GLY A 95 0.04 -23.59 -12.37
N LEU A 96 1.17 -22.99 -11.96
CA LEU A 96 1.18 -21.80 -11.13
C LEU A 96 0.70 -20.57 -11.92
N ASP A 97 -0.53 -20.12 -11.64
CA ASP A 97 -1.12 -18.89 -12.19
C ASP A 97 -1.17 -17.77 -11.14
N THR A 98 -1.19 -16.53 -11.60
CA THR A 98 -1.37 -15.31 -10.82
C THR A 98 -2.60 -15.36 -9.87
N ASN A 99 -3.66 -16.07 -10.27
CA ASN A 99 -4.83 -16.30 -9.41
C ASN A 99 -4.49 -17.11 -8.15
N ILE A 100 -3.67 -18.16 -8.28
CA ILE A 100 -3.22 -19.00 -7.15
C ILE A 100 -2.42 -18.18 -6.13
N ILE A 101 -1.65 -17.20 -6.63
CA ILE A 101 -0.84 -16.29 -5.81
C ILE A 101 -1.75 -15.32 -5.04
N ARG A 102 -2.68 -14.68 -5.75
CA ARG A 102 -3.64 -13.73 -5.16
C ARG A 102 -4.56 -14.41 -4.15
N LYS A 103 -4.94 -15.66 -4.39
CA LYS A 103 -5.78 -16.45 -3.47
C LYS A 103 -5.14 -16.65 -2.10
N PHE A 104 -3.83 -16.87 -2.01
CA PHE A 104 -3.13 -16.91 -0.72
C PHE A 104 -3.27 -15.60 0.05
N TRP A 105 -3.11 -14.47 -0.64
CA TRP A 105 -3.23 -13.14 -0.03
C TRP A 105 -4.64 -12.84 0.44
N VAL A 106 -5.64 -13.24 -0.36
CA VAL A 106 -7.04 -13.17 0.05
C VAL A 106 -7.29 -14.03 1.28
N LYS A 107 -6.78 -15.25 1.37
CA LYS A 107 -6.90 -16.09 2.57
C LYS A 107 -6.25 -15.44 3.79
N CYS A 108 -5.08 -14.84 3.63
CA CYS A 108 -4.43 -14.06 4.70
C CYS A 108 -5.30 -12.88 5.15
N ALA A 109 -5.83 -12.09 4.21
CA ALA A 109 -6.71 -10.97 4.49
C ALA A 109 -7.98 -11.42 5.24
N CYS A 110 -8.63 -12.48 4.75
CA CYS A 110 -9.82 -13.06 5.37
C CYS A 110 -9.55 -13.55 6.79
N ALA A 111 -8.42 -14.24 7.01
CA ALA A 111 -8.01 -14.70 8.33
C ALA A 111 -7.85 -13.54 9.32
N ILE A 112 -7.22 -12.45 8.88
CA ILE A 112 -7.04 -11.25 9.70
C ILE A 112 -8.39 -10.58 10.01
N MET A 113 -9.25 -10.40 9.00
CA MET A 113 -10.58 -9.80 9.16
C MET A 113 -11.43 -10.58 10.16
N ARG A 114 -11.43 -11.92 10.06
CA ARG A 114 -12.13 -12.84 10.96
C ARG A 114 -11.50 -12.96 12.35
N GLY A 115 -10.28 -12.44 12.54
CA GLY A 115 -9.49 -12.67 13.74
C GLY A 115 -9.02 -14.12 13.93
N ASN A 116 -9.01 -14.93 12.87
CA ASN A 116 -8.51 -16.30 12.89
C ASN A 116 -6.98 -16.32 12.72
N LEU A 117 -6.25 -15.98 13.79
CA LEU A 117 -4.79 -15.93 13.76
C LEU A 117 -4.10 -17.29 13.61
N ASN A 118 -4.85 -18.39 13.72
CA ASN A 118 -4.37 -19.75 13.55
C ASN A 118 -4.54 -20.27 12.11
N ASP A 119 -5.13 -19.48 11.20
CA ASP A 119 -5.24 -19.85 9.80
C ASP A 119 -3.84 -20.19 9.22
N PRO A 120 -3.68 -21.33 8.51
CA PRO A 120 -2.39 -21.75 7.96
C PRO A 120 -1.72 -20.69 7.08
N HIS A 121 -2.46 -20.01 6.21
CA HIS A 121 -1.94 -19.01 5.29
C HIS A 121 -1.41 -17.81 6.06
N TYR A 122 -2.18 -17.38 7.05
CA TYR A 122 -1.80 -16.28 7.90
C TYR A 122 -0.62 -16.62 8.84
N LYS A 123 -0.59 -17.84 9.38
CA LYS A 123 0.57 -18.36 10.14
C LYS A 123 1.84 -18.36 9.29
N MET A 124 1.74 -18.80 8.03
CA MET A 124 2.86 -18.76 7.08
C MET A 124 3.34 -17.33 6.85
N PHE A 125 2.41 -16.42 6.55
CA PHE A 125 2.71 -14.99 6.39
C PHE A 125 3.45 -14.42 7.59
N ARG A 126 2.93 -14.64 8.80
CA ARG A 126 3.58 -14.21 10.05
C ARG A 126 4.94 -14.85 10.27
N PHE A 127 5.08 -16.15 10.00
CA PHE A 127 6.36 -16.84 10.18
C PHE A 127 7.43 -16.27 9.26
N MET A 128 7.12 -16.05 7.98
CA MET A 128 8.06 -15.41 7.08
C MET A 128 8.44 -14.01 7.57
N ARG A 129 7.43 -13.19 7.90
CA ARG A 129 7.57 -11.83 8.39
C ARG A 129 8.44 -11.77 9.66
N ASP A 130 8.09 -12.54 10.67
CA ASP A 130 8.63 -12.44 12.03
C ASP A 130 9.90 -13.30 12.24
N ARG A 131 10.16 -14.30 11.39
CA ARG A 131 11.21 -15.33 11.65
C ARG A 131 12.13 -15.63 10.47
N VAL A 132 11.66 -15.51 9.22
CA VAL A 132 12.48 -15.85 8.04
C VAL A 132 13.23 -14.63 7.54
N ILE A 133 12.54 -13.53 7.27
CA ILE A 133 13.16 -12.28 6.81
C ILE A 133 13.30 -11.31 7.99
N ASN A 134 12.32 -11.11 8.86
CA ASN A 134 12.45 -10.26 10.06
C ASN A 134 13.16 -8.90 9.83
N ILE A 135 12.63 -8.10 8.91
CA ILE A 135 13.12 -6.73 8.64
C ILE A 135 12.03 -5.72 9.01
N GLY A 136 12.42 -4.69 9.75
CA GLY A 136 11.58 -3.54 10.08
C GLY A 136 10.83 -3.64 11.41
N SER A 137 10.04 -2.62 11.73
CA SER A 137 9.22 -2.58 12.95
C SER A 137 7.86 -3.24 12.73
N HIS A 138 7.66 -4.41 13.33
CA HIS A 138 6.37 -5.11 13.33
C HIS A 138 5.44 -4.54 14.42
N SER A 139 4.72 -3.45 14.15
CA SER A 139 3.55 -3.12 14.98
C SER A 139 2.54 -4.25 14.86
N ILE A 140 1.90 -4.65 15.97
CA ILE A 140 0.87 -5.72 15.99
C ILE A 140 -0.30 -5.30 15.08
N PHE A 141 -0.21 -5.66 13.80
CA PHE A 141 -1.14 -5.31 12.73
C PHE A 141 -2.56 -5.83 13.03
N GLU A 142 -2.62 -6.96 13.73
CA GLU A 142 -3.79 -7.80 13.90
C GLU A 142 -4.83 -7.20 14.84
N LYS A 143 -4.37 -6.46 15.86
CA LYS A 143 -5.26 -5.86 16.87
C LYS A 143 -6.20 -4.82 16.26
N TYR A 144 -5.82 -4.24 15.13
CA TYR A 144 -6.49 -3.08 14.56
C TYR A 144 -7.21 -3.39 13.24
N ILE A 145 -7.10 -4.57 12.63
CA ILE A 145 -7.86 -4.88 11.40
C ILE A 145 -9.20 -5.56 11.70
N ARG A 146 -9.28 -6.40 12.75
CA ARG A 146 -10.45 -7.24 13.04
C ARG A 146 -11.75 -6.44 12.88
N SER A 147 -12.50 -6.76 11.82
CA SER A 147 -13.66 -6.01 11.40
C SER A 147 -14.51 -6.86 10.46
N ASP A 148 -15.82 -6.81 10.65
CA ASP A 148 -16.79 -7.46 9.77
C ASP A 148 -17.00 -6.69 8.47
N LYS A 149 -16.56 -5.42 8.42
CA LYS A 149 -16.63 -4.53 7.25
C LYS A 149 -15.26 -3.92 6.96
N ILE A 150 -14.79 -4.02 5.72
CA ILE A 150 -13.50 -3.45 5.33
C ILE A 150 -13.55 -2.76 3.98
N ILE A 151 -12.72 -1.73 3.83
CA ILE A 151 -12.42 -1.16 2.53
C ILE A 151 -11.28 -1.95 1.91
N PHE A 152 -11.41 -2.33 0.64
CA PHE A 152 -10.31 -2.84 -0.15
C PHE A 152 -10.01 -1.82 -1.26
N ILE A 153 -8.81 -1.27 -1.27
CA ILE A 153 -8.41 -0.26 -2.26
C ILE A 153 -7.39 -0.84 -3.22
N ASP A 154 -7.47 -0.63 -4.53
CA ASP A 154 -6.44 -1.13 -5.46
C ASP A 154 -6.29 -0.21 -6.68
N THR A 155 -5.17 -0.33 -7.40
CA THR A 155 -5.02 0.29 -8.72
C THR A 155 -5.58 -0.61 -9.82
N VAL A 156 -6.17 0.01 -10.83
CA VAL A 156 -6.79 -0.68 -11.97
C VAL A 156 -6.19 -0.16 -13.27
N VAL A 157 -5.36 -1.00 -13.89
CA VAL A 157 -4.87 -0.79 -15.26
C VAL A 157 -5.69 -1.62 -16.24
N SER A 158 -5.53 -2.95 -16.23
CA SER A 158 -6.31 -3.87 -17.09
C SER A 158 -7.59 -4.40 -16.44
N GLY A 159 -7.66 -4.35 -15.10
CA GLY A 159 -8.75 -4.93 -14.30
C GLY A 159 -8.58 -6.40 -13.92
N ARG A 160 -7.64 -7.14 -14.54
CA ARG A 160 -7.44 -8.57 -14.27
C ARG A 160 -7.10 -8.87 -12.81
N ALA A 161 -6.17 -8.11 -12.22
CA ALA A 161 -5.70 -8.34 -10.85
C ALA A 161 -6.83 -8.23 -9.83
N VAL A 162 -7.57 -7.12 -9.91
CA VAL A 162 -8.73 -6.87 -9.07
C VAL A 162 -9.80 -7.93 -9.30
N TYR A 163 -10.08 -8.34 -10.54
CA TYR A 163 -11.05 -9.39 -10.82
C TYR A 163 -10.72 -10.72 -10.14
N GLU A 164 -9.47 -11.17 -10.19
CA GLU A 164 -9.04 -12.42 -9.53
C GLU A 164 -9.14 -12.32 -8.00
N ILE A 165 -8.81 -11.16 -7.44
CA ILE A 165 -8.93 -10.89 -6.01
C ILE A 165 -10.41 -10.85 -5.58
N LEU A 166 -11.26 -10.18 -6.34
CA LEU A 166 -12.71 -10.13 -6.13
C LEU A 166 -13.30 -11.53 -6.12
N SER A 167 -13.01 -12.32 -7.16
CA SER A 167 -13.48 -13.71 -7.28
C SER A 167 -13.02 -14.55 -6.08
N SER A 168 -11.77 -14.39 -5.65
CA SER A 168 -11.24 -15.07 -4.47
C SER A 168 -11.94 -14.66 -3.17
N PHE A 169 -12.29 -13.37 -2.99
CA PHE A 169 -13.07 -12.91 -1.83
C PHE A 169 -14.49 -13.48 -1.83
N GLU A 170 -15.13 -13.54 -3.00
CA GLU A 170 -16.46 -14.15 -3.19
C GLU A 170 -16.41 -15.65 -2.84
N GLU A 171 -15.40 -16.39 -3.31
CA GLU A 171 -15.17 -17.81 -2.95
C GLU A 171 -14.97 -18.03 -1.45
N GLU A 172 -14.30 -17.09 -0.77
CA GLU A 172 -14.14 -17.12 0.68
C GLU A 172 -15.41 -16.67 1.43
N GLY A 173 -16.48 -16.25 0.74
CA GLY A 173 -17.74 -15.80 1.36
C GLY A 173 -17.64 -14.43 2.02
N MET A 174 -16.73 -13.57 1.57
CA MET A 174 -16.53 -12.23 2.13
C MET A 174 -17.47 -11.21 1.49
N ASN A 175 -18.67 -11.08 2.06
CA ASN A 175 -19.73 -10.25 1.47
C ASN A 175 -19.70 -8.78 1.89
N ASN A 176 -18.93 -8.41 2.91
CA ASN A 176 -18.92 -7.08 3.53
C ASN A 176 -17.66 -6.27 3.18
N ILE A 177 -17.23 -6.36 1.93
CA ILE A 177 -16.11 -5.56 1.41
C ILE A 177 -16.68 -4.44 0.54
N TYR A 178 -16.27 -3.22 0.87
CA TYR A 178 -16.46 -2.06 0.00
C TYR A 178 -15.17 -1.82 -0.76
N TYR A 179 -15.26 -1.58 -2.06
CA TYR A 179 -14.10 -1.47 -2.91
C TYR A 179 -13.88 -0.03 -3.33
N ILE A 180 -12.62 0.40 -3.36
CA ILE A 180 -12.23 1.67 -3.96
C ILE A 180 -11.18 1.35 -5.02
N PHE A 181 -11.42 1.70 -6.27
CA PHE A 181 -10.46 1.44 -7.33
C PHE A 181 -9.94 2.74 -7.91
N ILE A 182 -8.63 2.89 -7.88
CA ILE A 182 -7.92 4.00 -8.50
C ILE A 182 -7.60 3.58 -9.94
N VAL A 183 -8.24 4.23 -10.91
CA VAL A 183 -8.23 3.79 -12.31
C VAL A 183 -7.27 4.66 -13.12
N ASP A 184 -6.26 4.04 -13.75
CA ASP A 184 -5.30 4.69 -14.64
C ASP A 184 -5.98 5.17 -15.94
N LYS A 185 -5.58 6.35 -16.44
CA LYS A 185 -5.95 6.87 -17.78
C LYS A 185 -7.43 6.75 -18.07
N LYS A 186 -8.27 7.11 -17.09
CA LYS A 186 -9.74 7.06 -17.19
C LYS A 186 -10.29 5.68 -17.60
N GLY A 187 -9.53 4.61 -17.37
CA GLY A 187 -9.91 3.24 -17.68
C GLY A 187 -9.74 2.83 -19.15
N GLU A 188 -8.96 3.58 -19.94
CA GLU A 188 -8.69 3.25 -21.36
C GLU A 188 -8.13 1.84 -21.56
N LYS A 189 -7.32 1.35 -20.62
CA LYS A 189 -6.68 0.04 -20.69
C LYS A 189 -7.51 -1.09 -20.07
N MET A 190 -8.66 -0.80 -19.47
CA MET A 190 -9.50 -1.84 -18.85
C MET A 190 -10.05 -2.78 -19.92
N GLN A 191 -9.90 -4.09 -19.71
CA GLN A 191 -10.27 -5.12 -20.68
C GLN A 191 -11.51 -5.89 -20.23
N SER A 192 -12.33 -6.34 -21.18
CA SER A 192 -13.38 -7.33 -20.92
C SER A 192 -12.74 -8.71 -20.66
N PRO A 193 -13.34 -9.55 -19.79
CA PRO A 193 -14.60 -9.34 -19.06
C PRO A 193 -14.44 -8.53 -17.75
N PHE A 194 -13.22 -8.16 -17.36
CA PHE A 194 -12.94 -7.55 -16.05
C PHE A 194 -13.63 -6.19 -15.86
N LYS A 195 -13.61 -5.36 -16.91
CA LYS A 195 -14.27 -4.05 -16.92
C LYS A 195 -15.76 -4.14 -16.59
N GLU A 196 -16.45 -5.13 -17.17
CA GLU A 196 -17.90 -5.30 -17.01
C GLU A 196 -18.26 -5.63 -15.56
N LYS A 197 -17.50 -6.55 -14.93
CA LYS A 197 -17.68 -6.90 -13.51
C LYS A 197 -17.42 -5.70 -12.59
N ILE A 198 -16.39 -4.90 -12.84
CA ILE A 198 -16.08 -3.71 -12.04
C ILE A 198 -17.22 -2.67 -12.14
N LEU A 199 -17.69 -2.38 -13.35
CA LEU A 199 -18.80 -1.43 -13.57
C LEU A 199 -20.13 -1.94 -13.01
N GLU A 200 -20.36 -3.25 -13.02
CA GLU A 200 -21.51 -3.86 -12.35
C GLU A 200 -21.48 -3.61 -10.84
N LEU A 201 -20.34 -3.84 -10.20
CA LEU A 201 -20.17 -3.57 -8.77
C LEU A 201 -20.32 -2.08 -8.43
N GLU A 202 -19.86 -1.18 -9.29
CA GLU A 202 -20.06 0.27 -9.14
C GLU A 202 -21.55 0.63 -9.18
N ARG A 203 -22.30 0.15 -10.19
CA ARG A 203 -23.75 0.37 -10.28
C ARG A 203 -24.52 -0.15 -9.06
N ASN A 204 -24.03 -1.23 -8.45
CA ASN A 204 -24.60 -1.82 -7.24
C ASN A 204 -24.14 -1.13 -5.95
N GLY A 205 -23.38 -0.03 -6.03
CA GLY A 205 -22.89 0.71 -4.86
C GLY A 205 -21.88 -0.07 -4.02
N ARG A 206 -21.20 -1.05 -4.61
CA ARG A 206 -20.18 -1.89 -3.95
C ARG A 206 -18.74 -1.41 -4.21
N VAL A 207 -18.56 -0.58 -5.23
CA VAL A 207 -17.28 -0.02 -5.67
C VAL A 207 -17.42 1.49 -5.87
N LYS A 208 -16.39 2.23 -5.46
CA LYS A 208 -16.12 3.59 -5.93
C LYS A 208 -14.96 3.58 -6.91
N LEU A 209 -15.16 4.12 -8.12
CA LEU A 209 -14.08 4.39 -9.06
C LEU A 209 -13.56 5.81 -8.87
N ILE A 210 -12.24 5.95 -8.70
CA ILE A 210 -11.53 7.21 -8.64
C ILE A 210 -10.59 7.24 -9.84
N TYR A 211 -10.85 8.13 -10.79
CA TYR A 211 -10.07 8.19 -12.03
C TYR A 211 -8.88 9.13 -11.88
N ILE A 212 -7.70 8.66 -12.27
CA ILE A 212 -6.47 9.45 -12.33
C ILE A 212 -5.95 9.44 -13.76
N ASP A 213 -5.46 10.58 -14.23
CA ASP A 213 -5.05 10.77 -15.63
C ASP A 213 -3.80 9.96 -15.99
N ASP A 214 -2.84 9.82 -15.06
CA ASP A 214 -1.64 9.00 -15.26
C ASP A 214 -1.11 8.45 -13.94
N LEU A 215 -1.24 7.15 -13.71
CA LEU A 215 -0.66 6.46 -12.55
C LEU A 215 0.85 6.27 -12.73
N PHE A 216 1.60 7.37 -12.65
CA PHE A 216 3.05 7.36 -12.83
C PHE A 216 3.83 6.48 -11.85
N THR A 217 3.19 5.91 -10.80
CA THR A 217 3.86 5.10 -9.76
C THR A 217 3.76 3.59 -9.96
N GLU A 218 2.89 3.09 -10.85
CA GLU A 218 2.55 1.67 -10.92
C GLU A 218 3.69 0.80 -11.48
N ASP A 219 4.48 1.35 -12.40
CA ASP A 219 5.59 0.64 -13.05
C ASP A 219 6.97 1.17 -12.68
N GLN A 220 7.03 2.25 -11.92
CA GLN A 220 8.30 2.83 -11.49
C GLN A 220 8.82 2.08 -10.25
N GLY A 221 10.15 1.98 -10.12
CA GLY A 221 10.81 1.31 -8.99
C GLY A 221 10.36 1.82 -7.62
N PRO A 222 10.74 1.15 -6.52
CA PRO A 222 10.32 1.44 -5.14
C PRO A 222 10.73 2.85 -4.68
N ALA A 223 11.52 3.55 -5.48
CA ALA A 223 11.92 4.91 -5.22
C ALA A 223 10.77 5.89 -5.10
N ILE A 224 9.69 5.66 -5.84
CA ILE A 224 8.55 6.58 -5.86
C ILE A 224 7.55 6.24 -4.76
N SER A 225 7.29 4.95 -4.54
CA SER A 225 6.29 4.49 -3.57
C SER A 225 6.86 4.20 -2.19
N GLY A 226 8.19 4.07 -2.05
CA GLY A 226 8.85 3.62 -0.82
C GLY A 226 8.61 2.15 -0.49
N ILE A 227 8.05 1.38 -1.43
CA ILE A 227 7.47 0.07 -1.19
C ILE A 227 8.10 -0.99 -2.10
N TRP A 228 8.59 -2.07 -1.47
CA TRP A 228 8.94 -3.31 -2.16
C TRP A 228 8.39 -4.52 -1.40
N SER A 229 8.30 -5.64 -2.12
CA SER A 229 7.90 -6.94 -1.57
C SER A 229 9.04 -7.95 -1.69
N VAL A 230 9.12 -8.86 -0.73
CA VAL A 230 10.09 -9.97 -0.72
C VAL A 230 9.33 -11.28 -0.67
N VAL A 231 9.42 -12.10 -1.70
CA VAL A 231 8.85 -13.46 -1.70
C VAL A 231 9.92 -14.49 -1.39
N CYS A 232 9.50 -15.64 -0.83
CA CYS A 232 10.38 -16.79 -0.58
C CYS A 232 9.92 -18.00 -1.40
N PRO A 233 10.23 -18.09 -2.71
CA PRO A 233 9.70 -19.13 -3.59
C PRO A 233 9.98 -20.55 -3.11
N SER A 234 11.22 -20.84 -2.71
CA SER A 234 11.63 -22.17 -2.24
C SER A 234 10.87 -22.63 -0.99
N LEU A 235 10.52 -21.70 -0.09
CA LEU A 235 9.72 -21.99 1.09
C LEU A 235 8.31 -22.42 0.71
N MET A 236 7.72 -21.73 -0.27
CA MET A 236 6.38 -22.04 -0.75
C MET A 236 6.32 -23.28 -1.64
N GLU A 237 7.34 -23.54 -2.45
CA GLU A 237 7.50 -24.80 -3.17
C GLU A 237 7.43 -25.99 -2.21
N VAL A 238 8.20 -25.94 -1.13
CA VAL A 238 8.18 -27.00 -0.11
C VAL A 238 6.83 -27.05 0.61
N ALA A 239 6.24 -25.90 0.94
CA ALA A 239 4.93 -25.88 1.60
C ALA A 239 3.84 -26.54 0.74
N GLN A 240 3.82 -26.29 -0.57
CA GLN A 240 2.86 -26.94 -1.47
C GLN A 240 3.09 -28.45 -1.63
N GLN A 241 4.33 -28.91 -1.48
CA GLN A 241 4.66 -30.34 -1.58
C GLN A 241 4.34 -31.10 -0.29
N ASP A 242 4.69 -30.50 0.85
CA ASP A 242 4.78 -31.21 2.13
C ASP A 242 3.63 -30.83 3.10
N ILE A 243 2.77 -29.86 2.76
CA ILE A 243 1.69 -29.36 3.65
C ILE A 243 0.37 -29.18 2.86
N LYS A 244 -0.64 -29.99 3.23
CA LYS A 244 -1.93 -30.10 2.52
C LYS A 244 -2.67 -28.78 2.36
N GLU A 245 -2.61 -27.91 3.37
CA GLU A 245 -3.33 -26.63 3.39
C GLU A 245 -2.84 -25.65 2.32
N PHE A 246 -1.63 -25.86 1.78
CA PHE A 246 -1.08 -25.02 0.72
C PHE A 246 -1.31 -25.57 -0.70
N ASN A 247 -2.01 -26.70 -0.85
CA ASN A 247 -2.34 -27.25 -2.16
C ASN A 247 -3.19 -26.24 -2.97
N GLY A 248 -2.65 -25.78 -4.11
CA GLY A 248 -3.35 -24.84 -4.99
C GLY A 248 -3.38 -23.40 -4.48
N VAL A 249 -2.48 -23.02 -3.58
CA VAL A 249 -2.24 -21.62 -3.15
C VAL A 249 -0.75 -21.32 -3.06
N ALA A 250 -0.33 -20.16 -3.53
CA ALA A 250 1.06 -19.73 -3.61
C ALA A 250 1.17 -18.27 -3.19
N GLY A 251 2.37 -17.71 -2.99
CA GLY A 251 2.49 -16.26 -2.88
C GLY A 251 2.89 -15.73 -1.53
N ALA A 252 3.61 -16.50 -0.74
CA ALA A 252 4.08 -16.02 0.53
C ALA A 252 5.26 -15.03 0.33
N GLY A 253 4.98 -13.77 0.70
CA GLY A 253 5.95 -12.69 0.70
C GLY A 253 5.79 -11.77 1.89
N ILE A 254 6.66 -10.78 1.98
CA ILE A 254 6.67 -9.80 3.06
C ILE A 254 6.71 -8.44 2.43
N TYR A 255 5.95 -7.56 3.05
CA TYR A 255 5.80 -6.18 2.66
C TYR A 255 6.81 -5.33 3.41
N TYR A 256 7.46 -4.40 2.72
CA TYR A 256 8.37 -3.46 3.38
C TYR A 256 8.01 -2.00 3.03
N HIS A 257 7.61 -1.25 4.06
CA HIS A 257 7.26 0.17 4.03
C HIS A 257 8.36 1.05 4.64
N GLU A 258 9.62 0.65 4.59
CA GLU A 258 10.67 1.34 5.35
C GLU A 258 11.90 1.66 4.50
N VAL A 259 11.68 2.24 3.31
CA VAL A 259 12.55 3.33 2.88
C VAL A 259 12.40 4.54 3.83
N MET A 260 11.23 4.71 4.46
CA MET A 260 10.83 5.91 5.22
C MET A 260 11.05 5.90 6.74
N SER A 261 11.72 4.92 7.33
CA SER A 261 11.84 4.86 8.79
C SER A 261 12.77 5.97 9.33
N ARG A 262 12.18 7.10 9.77
CA ARG A 262 12.83 8.09 10.65
C ARG A 262 13.04 7.55 12.07
N ARG A 263 12.53 6.35 12.40
CA ARG A 263 12.70 5.76 13.73
C ARG A 263 14.14 5.27 13.86
N LYS A 264 14.96 6.10 14.48
CA LYS A 264 16.25 5.72 15.06
C LYS A 264 16.02 4.79 16.25
N THR A 265 15.71 3.52 16.01
CA THR A 265 16.01 2.52 17.05
C THR A 265 17.48 2.11 16.89
N PRO A 266 18.20 1.80 17.99
CA PRO A 266 19.59 1.37 17.91
C PRO A 266 19.82 0.15 16.99
N GLU A 267 18.81 -0.70 16.86
CA GLU A 267 18.80 -1.87 15.97
C GLU A 267 18.67 -1.47 14.49
N ILE A 268 17.80 -0.52 14.18
CA ILE A 268 17.64 0.05 12.82
C ILE A 268 18.88 0.85 12.42
N GLU A 269 19.50 1.61 13.34
CA GLU A 269 20.76 2.29 13.08
C GLU A 269 21.91 1.31 12.82
N LYS A 270 21.97 0.17 13.52
CA LYS A 270 22.95 -0.88 13.22
C LYS A 270 22.70 -1.52 11.85
N LEU A 271 21.45 -1.81 11.50
CA LEU A 271 21.07 -2.35 10.18
C LEU A 271 21.35 -1.37 9.04
N ASN A 272 21.29 -0.05 9.30
CA ASN A 272 21.54 0.99 8.30
C ASN A 272 23.01 1.43 8.20
N ARG A 273 23.91 1.00 9.10
CA ARG A 273 25.34 1.33 9.02
C ARG A 273 25.98 0.64 7.81
N GLY A 274 26.52 1.43 6.88
CA GLY A 274 27.19 0.93 5.68
C GLY A 274 26.26 0.55 4.53
N LEU A 275 24.95 0.78 4.67
CA LEU A 275 24.03 0.64 3.56
C LEU A 275 24.03 1.89 2.66
N PRO A 276 23.76 1.74 1.36
CA PRO A 276 23.65 2.86 0.46
C PRO A 276 22.55 3.86 0.86
N ASP A 277 22.69 5.09 0.38
CA ASP A 277 21.98 6.34 0.71
C ASP A 277 20.43 6.28 0.82
N ASN A 278 19.88 5.52 1.77
CA ASN A 278 18.45 5.51 2.12
C ASN A 278 17.94 6.93 2.45
N THR A 279 18.84 7.81 2.91
CA THR A 279 18.59 9.23 3.15
C THR A 279 18.13 9.98 1.90
N LYS A 280 18.76 9.72 0.74
CA LYS A 280 18.40 10.36 -0.54
C LYS A 280 17.01 9.90 -1.00
N MET A 281 16.71 8.61 -0.86
CA MET A 281 15.40 8.03 -1.17
C MET A 281 14.29 8.55 -0.25
N THR A 282 14.57 8.61 1.05
CA THR A 282 13.66 9.19 2.05
C THR A 282 13.39 10.67 1.75
N SER A 283 14.42 11.41 1.34
CA SER A 283 14.31 12.81 0.92
C SER A 283 13.40 12.95 -0.30
N ALA A 284 13.59 12.13 -1.34
CA ALA A 284 12.75 12.14 -2.52
C ALA A 284 11.27 11.86 -2.19
N ILE A 285 10.98 10.83 -1.40
CA ILE A 285 9.60 10.52 -0.98
C ILE A 285 9.01 11.66 -0.12
N SER A 286 9.81 12.23 0.78
CA SER A 286 9.38 13.37 1.61
C SER A 286 9.05 14.62 0.77
N LYS A 287 9.81 14.86 -0.31
CA LYS A 287 9.54 15.95 -1.26
C LYS A 287 8.26 15.67 -2.04
N LEU A 288 8.07 14.45 -2.54
CA LEU A 288 6.82 14.07 -3.23
C LEU A 288 5.59 14.31 -2.34
N ASN A 289 5.64 13.92 -1.08
CA ASN A 289 4.57 14.18 -0.11
C ASN A 289 4.32 15.68 0.12
N THR A 290 5.37 16.50 0.07
CA THR A 290 5.24 17.96 0.17
C THR A 290 4.54 18.54 -1.07
N ILE A 291 4.92 18.06 -2.26
CA ILE A 291 4.32 18.47 -3.54
C ILE A 291 2.83 18.07 -3.59
N LEU A 292 2.50 16.83 -3.21
CA LEU A 292 1.11 16.35 -3.11
C LEU A 292 0.26 17.23 -2.19
N ASN A 293 0.81 17.69 -1.06
CA ASN A 293 0.10 18.63 -0.19
C ASN A 293 -0.16 19.99 -0.85
N PHE A 294 0.80 20.53 -1.60
CA PHE A 294 0.56 21.76 -2.37
C PHE A 294 -0.48 21.55 -3.46
N GLY A 295 -0.46 20.39 -4.13
CA GLY A 295 -1.46 20.01 -5.12
C GLY A 295 -2.87 19.90 -4.53
N ILE A 296 -3.00 19.33 -3.33
CA ILE A 296 -4.28 19.31 -2.59
C ILE A 296 -4.75 20.74 -2.34
N LEU A 297 -3.91 21.58 -1.75
CA LEU A 297 -4.26 22.96 -1.43
C LEU A 297 -4.63 23.81 -2.65
N SER A 298 -4.00 23.57 -3.80
CA SER A 298 -4.35 24.26 -5.05
C SER A 298 -5.63 23.70 -5.71
N SER A 299 -6.06 22.50 -5.32
CA SER A 299 -7.23 21.81 -5.88
C SER A 299 -8.50 21.93 -5.04
N LEU A 300 -8.39 22.38 -3.78
CA LEU A 300 -9.54 22.54 -2.90
C LEU A 300 -10.44 23.68 -3.35
N ASP A 301 -11.74 23.39 -3.51
CA ASP A 301 -12.76 24.42 -3.65
C ASP A 301 -13.36 24.86 -2.29
N GLY A 302 -13.05 24.10 -1.24
CA GLY A 302 -13.38 24.38 0.15
C GLY A 302 -14.62 23.65 0.65
N ASN A 303 -15.53 23.25 -0.25
CA ASN A 303 -16.73 22.48 0.11
C ASN A 303 -16.35 21.09 0.60
N GLU A 304 -15.23 20.52 0.15
CA GLU A 304 -14.84 19.16 0.52
C GLU A 304 -14.48 19.03 2.00
N ILE A 305 -13.95 20.10 2.61
CA ILE A 305 -13.70 20.15 4.05
C ILE A 305 -15.03 20.15 4.81
N PHE A 306 -15.99 20.98 4.40
CA PHE A 306 -17.31 21.04 5.00
C PHE A 306 -18.04 19.70 4.87
N ASP A 307 -18.06 19.10 3.68
CA ASP A 307 -18.70 17.81 3.41
C ASP A 307 -18.19 16.71 4.35
N ILE A 308 -16.86 16.61 4.53
CA ILE A 308 -16.27 15.59 5.41
C ILE A 308 -16.58 15.89 6.89
N LEU A 309 -16.58 17.15 7.30
CA LEU A 309 -16.88 17.52 8.69
C LEU A 309 -18.36 17.32 9.02
N ASP A 310 -19.27 17.57 8.08
CA ASP A 310 -20.70 17.26 8.18
C ASP A 310 -20.92 15.74 8.26
N ILE A 311 -20.14 14.95 7.52
CA ILE A 311 -20.12 13.50 7.66
C ILE A 311 -19.62 13.12 9.06
N TYR A 312 -18.63 13.79 9.63
CA TYR A 312 -18.20 13.48 11.00
C TYR A 312 -19.09 14.08 12.08
N GLU A 313 -20.10 14.87 11.71
CA GLU A 313 -20.92 15.65 12.65
C GLU A 313 -20.04 16.48 13.59
N ALA A 314 -18.92 16.98 13.05
CA ALA A 314 -17.86 17.61 13.82
C ALA A 314 -17.88 19.13 13.60
N PRO A 315 -18.10 19.94 14.66
CA PRO A 315 -18.15 21.38 14.50
C PRO A 315 -16.79 21.94 14.07
N ILE A 316 -16.88 22.95 13.19
CA ILE A 316 -15.74 23.69 12.65
C ILE A 316 -15.30 24.75 13.66
N ARG A 317 -14.00 25.01 13.69
CA ARG A 317 -13.42 26.12 14.43
C ARG A 317 -13.96 27.47 13.93
N GLU A 318 -14.43 28.31 14.84
CA GLU A 318 -14.92 29.65 14.53
C GLU A 318 -13.84 30.59 13.96
N ASP A 319 -12.57 30.34 14.29
CA ASP A 319 -11.42 31.12 13.81
C ASP A 319 -10.84 30.63 12.48
N LEU A 320 -11.43 29.58 11.89
CA LEU A 320 -10.96 29.01 10.63
C LEU A 320 -11.50 29.80 9.44
N ASP A 321 -10.63 30.58 8.82
CA ASP A 321 -10.94 31.25 7.56
C ASP A 321 -10.64 30.33 6.36
N ILE A 322 -11.60 29.48 6.00
CA ILE A 322 -11.50 28.60 4.81
C ILE A 322 -11.44 29.45 3.53
N SER A 323 -12.07 30.62 3.50
CA SER A 323 -12.03 31.53 2.35
C SER A 323 -10.60 32.02 2.07
N ARG A 324 -9.77 32.17 3.10
CA ARG A 324 -8.35 32.46 2.97
C ARG A 324 -7.54 31.31 2.36
N ILE A 325 -7.91 30.07 2.64
CA ILE A 325 -7.28 28.89 2.04
C ILE A 325 -7.61 28.85 0.54
N ILE A 326 -8.89 29.02 0.18
CA ILE A 326 -9.36 29.01 -1.21
C ILE A 326 -8.76 30.18 -2.02
N SER A 327 -8.77 31.39 -1.45
CA SER A 327 -8.21 32.58 -2.11
C SER A 327 -6.69 32.52 -2.29
N SER A 328 -6.02 31.60 -1.60
CA SER A 328 -4.58 31.33 -1.76
C SER A 328 -4.29 30.20 -2.77
N SER A 329 -5.31 29.65 -3.46
CA SER A 329 -5.15 28.56 -4.43
C SER A 329 -4.11 28.84 -5.51
N GLU A 330 -4.10 30.05 -6.09
CA GLU A 330 -3.12 30.45 -7.10
C GLU A 330 -1.69 30.45 -6.53
N MET A 331 -1.50 30.96 -5.30
CA MET A 331 -0.22 30.91 -4.60
C MET A 331 0.23 29.45 -4.37
N TYR A 332 -0.69 28.56 -3.97
CA TYR A 332 -0.37 27.14 -3.80
C TYR A 332 -0.04 26.45 -5.13
N SER A 333 -0.70 26.82 -6.23
CA SER A 333 -0.36 26.33 -7.56
C SER A 333 1.05 26.74 -7.99
N ASN A 334 1.43 28.00 -7.74
CA ASN A 334 2.78 28.49 -8.03
C ASN A 334 3.84 27.78 -7.16
N ASN A 335 3.55 27.58 -5.87
CA ASN A 335 4.43 26.83 -4.97
C ASN A 335 4.54 25.35 -5.40
N ALA A 336 3.44 24.74 -5.87
CA ALA A 336 3.44 23.38 -6.39
C ALA A 336 4.34 23.27 -7.62
N GLN A 337 4.23 24.20 -8.56
CA GLN A 337 5.07 24.24 -9.77
C GLN A 337 6.56 24.33 -9.42
N PHE A 338 6.94 25.27 -8.55
CA PHE A 338 8.32 25.39 -8.08
C PHE A 338 8.81 24.12 -7.37
N ALA A 339 7.96 23.50 -6.54
CA ALA A 339 8.29 22.27 -5.84
C ALA A 339 8.44 21.07 -6.79
N ILE A 340 7.65 21.00 -7.87
CA ILE A 340 7.78 19.98 -8.93
C ILE A 340 9.13 20.15 -9.64
N GLU A 341 9.49 21.37 -10.04
CA GLU A 341 10.77 21.65 -10.71
C GLU A 341 11.95 21.23 -9.82
N SER A 342 11.96 21.69 -8.56
CA SER A 342 12.99 21.30 -7.59
C SER A 342 13.03 19.79 -7.31
N TYR A 343 11.88 19.11 -7.37
CA TYR A 343 11.82 17.66 -7.20
C TYR A 343 12.36 16.91 -8.41
N ASN A 344 12.00 17.32 -9.62
CA ASN A 344 12.51 16.71 -10.84
C ASN A 344 14.04 16.90 -10.93
N GLU A 345 14.57 18.09 -10.64
CA GLU A 345 16.02 18.34 -10.55
C GLU A 345 16.70 17.46 -9.47
N HIS A 346 16.07 17.32 -8.30
CA HIS A 346 16.60 16.47 -7.24
C HIS A 346 16.58 14.99 -7.63
N LEU A 347 15.53 14.53 -8.29
CA LEU A 347 15.45 13.16 -8.79
C LEU A 347 16.55 12.92 -9.82
N GLU A 348 16.79 13.84 -10.75
CA GLU A 348 17.88 13.76 -11.72
C GLU A 348 19.24 13.69 -11.03
N SER A 349 19.51 14.57 -10.06
CA SER A 349 20.75 14.52 -9.27
C SER A 349 20.92 13.22 -8.47
N VAL A 350 19.84 12.69 -7.89
CA VAL A 350 19.87 11.39 -7.20
C VAL A 350 20.10 10.25 -8.18
N ILE A 351 19.51 10.32 -9.38
CA ILE A 351 19.71 9.34 -10.46
C ILE A 351 21.16 9.32 -10.92
N ASP A 352 21.78 10.50 -11.11
CA ASP A 352 23.14 10.62 -11.62
C ASP A 352 24.21 10.14 -10.63
N ASP A 353 23.95 10.29 -9.33
CA ASP A 353 24.85 9.84 -8.25
C ASP A 353 24.79 8.33 -7.99
N LEU A 354 23.76 7.63 -8.50
CA LEU A 354 23.57 6.20 -8.27
C LEU A 354 24.22 5.38 -9.39
N PRO A 355 24.82 4.21 -9.08
CA PRO A 355 25.38 3.34 -10.11
C PRO A 355 24.31 2.65 -10.98
N PHE A 356 23.03 3.03 -10.85
CA PHE A 356 21.88 2.49 -11.54
C PHE A 356 20.79 3.55 -11.70
N LYS A 357 19.89 3.35 -12.66
CA LYS A 357 18.72 4.21 -12.85
C LYS A 357 17.70 3.93 -11.75
N LEU A 358 17.30 4.97 -11.00
CA LEU A 358 16.37 4.92 -9.86
C LEU A 358 15.07 4.11 -10.09
N PHE A 359 14.60 4.07 -11.34
CA PHE A 359 13.36 3.38 -11.73
C PHE A 359 13.58 1.94 -12.24
N ASP A 360 14.82 1.47 -12.30
CA ASP A 360 15.18 0.12 -12.71
C ASP A 360 15.10 -0.88 -11.54
N GLN A 361 14.84 -2.13 -11.88
CA GLN A 361 14.83 -3.30 -10.99
C GLN A 361 16.12 -3.41 -10.16
N LYS A 362 17.26 -3.04 -10.75
CA LYS A 362 18.56 -3.04 -10.07
C LYS A 362 18.61 -2.14 -8.85
N SER A 363 17.84 -1.05 -8.84
CA SER A 363 17.73 -0.15 -7.67
C SER A 363 17.12 -0.87 -6.48
N THR A 364 16.06 -1.63 -6.73
CA THR A 364 15.32 -2.39 -5.71
C THR A 364 16.21 -3.43 -5.07
N LEU A 365 16.98 -4.15 -5.88
CA LEU A 365 17.96 -5.11 -5.40
C LEU A 365 19.01 -4.42 -4.54
N TYR A 366 19.61 -3.35 -5.05
CA TYR A 366 20.66 -2.62 -4.34
C TYR A 366 20.21 -2.06 -2.98
N LEU A 367 18.97 -1.56 -2.87
CA LEU A 367 18.43 -0.99 -1.63
C LEU A 367 18.06 -2.05 -0.58
N ALA A 368 17.73 -3.26 -1.00
CA ALA A 368 17.11 -4.27 -0.14
C ALA A 368 17.96 -5.50 0.11
N GLU A 369 18.82 -5.91 -0.83
CA GLU A 369 19.57 -7.18 -0.78
C GLU A 369 20.33 -7.34 0.53
N GLN A 370 21.16 -6.37 0.90
CA GLN A 370 21.96 -6.46 2.12
C GLN A 370 21.09 -6.50 3.38
N LYS A 371 19.94 -5.81 3.41
CA LYS A 371 19.00 -5.90 4.53
C LYS A 371 18.44 -7.32 4.66
N ILE A 372 18.07 -7.91 3.53
CA ILE A 372 17.53 -9.27 3.44
C ILE A 372 18.57 -10.30 3.86
N ILE A 373 19.78 -10.26 3.29
CA ILE A 373 20.86 -11.19 3.64
C ILE A 373 21.24 -11.06 5.12
N ASN A 374 21.41 -9.84 5.63
CA ASN A 374 21.79 -9.64 7.04
C ASN A 374 20.70 -10.04 8.03
N SER A 375 19.44 -10.02 7.59
CA SER A 375 18.31 -10.40 8.43
C SER A 375 18.16 -11.90 8.62
N SER A 376 18.75 -12.70 7.72
CA SER A 376 18.64 -14.15 7.78
C SER A 376 19.83 -14.85 7.12
N PRO A 377 20.68 -15.55 7.89
CA PRO A 377 21.81 -16.31 7.33
C PRO A 377 21.38 -17.53 6.49
N LYS A 378 20.06 -17.81 6.44
CA LYS A 378 19.46 -18.91 5.69
C LYS A 378 19.23 -18.57 4.21
N ILE A 379 19.30 -17.29 3.86
CA ILE A 379 19.11 -16.79 2.50
C ILE A 379 20.44 -16.91 1.76
N ILE A 380 20.42 -17.61 0.61
CA ILE A 380 21.60 -17.88 -0.20
C ILE A 380 21.88 -16.72 -1.15
N ASN A 381 20.83 -16.23 -1.80
CA ASN A 381 20.89 -15.06 -2.67
C ASN A 381 19.56 -14.30 -2.66
N VAL A 382 19.60 -13.08 -3.17
CA VAL A 382 18.42 -12.27 -3.45
C VAL A 382 18.42 -11.91 -4.92
N GLU A 383 17.29 -12.07 -5.58
CA GLU A 383 17.14 -11.72 -6.99
C GLU A 383 15.97 -10.75 -7.15
N VAL A 384 16.02 -9.92 -8.19
CA VAL A 384 14.92 -9.03 -8.53
C VAL A 384 14.13 -9.61 -9.70
N SER A 385 12.80 -9.54 -9.59
CA SER A 385 11.87 -10.21 -10.49
C SER A 385 10.98 -9.26 -11.27
N GLY A 386 10.69 -8.10 -10.67
CA GLY A 386 10.10 -6.94 -11.29
C GLY A 386 10.67 -5.69 -10.63
N SER A 387 10.18 -4.50 -11.01
CA SER A 387 10.68 -3.22 -10.46
C SER A 387 10.55 -3.10 -8.94
N HIS A 388 9.84 -4.00 -8.25
CA HIS A 388 9.40 -3.86 -6.85
C HIS A 388 9.28 -5.18 -6.08
N CYS A 389 9.62 -6.31 -6.71
CA CYS A 389 9.50 -7.63 -6.11
C CYS A 389 10.86 -8.33 -6.10
N LEU A 390 11.29 -8.73 -4.91
CA LEU A 390 12.53 -9.42 -4.63
C LEU A 390 12.23 -10.87 -4.27
N ARG A 391 13.12 -11.78 -4.67
CA ARG A 391 13.06 -13.20 -4.36
C ARG A 391 14.20 -13.51 -3.42
N ALA A 392 13.90 -13.92 -2.20
CA ALA A 392 14.87 -14.41 -1.24
C ALA A 392 14.95 -15.94 -1.35
N ASN A 393 15.99 -16.45 -2.00
CA ASN A 393 16.12 -17.88 -2.24
C ASN A 393 16.90 -18.56 -1.11
N MET A 394 16.51 -19.79 -0.81
CA MET A 394 17.14 -20.66 0.17
C MET A 394 17.08 -22.10 -0.32
N SER A 395 17.87 -23.00 0.26
CA SER A 395 17.81 -24.41 -0.14
C SER A 395 16.46 -25.04 0.27
N LYS A 396 16.04 -26.07 -0.47
CA LYS A 396 14.83 -26.85 -0.14
C LYS A 396 14.94 -27.52 1.23
N ASP A 397 16.14 -27.96 1.63
CA ASP A 397 16.37 -28.56 2.95
C ASP A 397 16.22 -27.55 4.08
N THR A 398 16.77 -26.35 3.92
CA THR A 398 16.56 -25.25 4.87
C THR A 398 15.08 -24.88 4.95
N SER A 399 14.39 -24.83 3.81
CA SER A 399 12.95 -24.56 3.74
C SER A 399 12.14 -25.60 4.53
N ARG A 400 12.41 -26.90 4.34
CA ARG A 400 11.77 -27.98 5.12
C ARG A 400 12.05 -27.87 6.60
N GLN A 401 13.29 -27.61 6.99
CA GLN A 401 13.66 -27.43 8.38
C GLN A 401 12.87 -26.29 9.04
N LEU A 402 12.75 -25.15 8.34
CA LEU A 402 11.99 -24.00 8.81
C LEU A 402 10.49 -24.31 8.95
N LEU A 403 9.89 -24.98 7.97
CA LEU A 403 8.46 -25.27 7.99
C LEU A 403 8.05 -26.23 9.10
N ARG A 404 8.93 -27.17 9.49
CA ARG A 404 8.73 -28.05 10.65
C ARG A 404 8.56 -27.29 11.97
N GLU A 405 9.00 -26.04 12.06
CA GLU A 405 8.80 -25.21 13.26
C GLU A 405 7.32 -24.83 13.47
N ILE A 406 6.50 -24.82 12.41
CA ILE A 406 5.15 -24.24 12.44
C ILE A 406 4.04 -25.13 11.87
N PHE A 407 4.40 -26.16 11.08
CA PHE A 407 3.48 -27.11 10.47
C PHE A 407 3.97 -28.55 10.62
N PRO A 408 3.07 -29.52 10.84
CA PRO A 408 3.39 -30.93 10.65
C PRO A 408 3.58 -31.19 9.14
N LEU A 409 4.75 -31.68 8.75
CA LEU A 409 4.99 -32.11 7.36
C LEU A 409 4.39 -33.51 7.14
N ILE A 410 3.88 -33.74 5.93
CA ILE A 410 3.26 -35.01 5.50
C ILE A 410 4.31 -36.07 5.19
#